data_AF-A0A6N2HY19-F1
#
_entry.id   AF-A0A6N2HY19-F1
#
_cell.length_a   1.000
_cell.length_b   1.000
_cell.length_c   1.000
_cell.angle_alpha   90.00
_cell.angle_beta   90.00
_cell.angle_gamma   90.00
#
_symmetry.space_group_name_H-M   'P 1'
#
loop_
_entity.id
_entity.type
_entity.pdbx_description
1 polymer ?
#
loop_
_entity_poly.entity_id
_entity_poly.type
_entity_poly.pdbx_seq_one_letter_code
_entity_poly.pdbx_strand_id
1 'polypeptide(L)'
;MVIKERAVELVEALLSRERQESPWMAQLPELAVLDVEEHAFGWLVFWQSVEYTRSRDTGKMLVGHGPYLVDRQDGSIHHIPVTTFVGEGWEELYLQQVRGVRPPDPLITDVLALVHSDGTVAAIRHLRKQAPLLGPQQAKAYVTAVRDGNEPSEELVRLTRKPEMCPPLPISTLAGPAR
;
A
#
# COMPACT_ATOMS: atom_id res chain seq x y z
N MET A 1 14.53 -5.76 -15.56
CA MET A 1 13.89 -4.47 -15.26
C MET A 1 12.88 -4.19 -16.35
N VAL A 2 11.62 -4.01 -15.99
CA VAL A 2 10.51 -3.80 -16.94
C VAL A 2 10.53 -2.36 -17.45
N ILE A 3 10.51 -2.22 -18.78
CA ILE A 3 10.38 -0.92 -19.47
C ILE A 3 8.91 -0.56 -19.70
N LYS A 4 8.63 0.70 -20.05
CA LYS A 4 7.27 1.24 -20.23
C LYS A 4 6.44 0.39 -21.20
N GLU A 5 7.00 0.07 -22.36
CA GLU A 5 6.33 -0.68 -23.43
C GLU A 5 5.93 -2.07 -22.93
N ARG A 6 6.84 -2.72 -22.20
CA ARG A 6 6.59 -4.03 -21.61
C ARG A 6 5.49 -3.98 -20.54
N ALA A 7 5.43 -2.91 -19.75
CA ALA A 7 4.35 -2.72 -18.77
C ALA A 7 2.97 -2.58 -19.45
N VAL A 8 2.90 -1.84 -20.57
CA VAL A 8 1.68 -1.73 -21.38
C VAL A 8 1.25 -3.11 -21.89
N GLU A 9 2.15 -3.85 -22.53
CA GLU A 9 1.85 -5.19 -23.06
C GLU A 9 1.31 -6.15 -21.98
N LEU A 10 1.91 -6.13 -20.79
CA LEU A 10 1.50 -6.97 -19.67
C LEU A 10 0.07 -6.63 -19.20
N VAL A 11 -0.26 -5.34 -19.10
CA VAL A 11 -1.60 -4.90 -18.70
C VAL A 11 -2.64 -5.16 -19.79
N GLU A 12 -2.33 -4.93 -21.06
CA GLU A 12 -3.24 -5.24 -22.17
C GLU A 12 -3.55 -6.74 -22.26
N ALA A 13 -2.53 -7.59 -22.05
CA ALA A 13 -2.70 -9.04 -21.97
C ALA A 13 -3.58 -9.44 -20.78
N LEU A 14 -3.38 -8.82 -19.61
CA LEU A 14 -4.20 -9.06 -18.42
C LEU A 14 -5.66 -8.66 -18.67
N LEU A 15 -5.93 -7.45 -19.18
CA LEU A 15 -7.29 -6.97 -19.44
C LEU A 15 -8.01 -7.87 -20.46
N SER A 16 -7.30 -8.30 -21.50
CA SER A 16 -7.82 -9.23 -22.50
C SER A 16 -8.22 -10.57 -21.88
N ARG A 17 -7.37 -11.09 -20.99
CA ARG A 17 -7.61 -12.34 -20.26
C ARG A 17 -8.77 -12.21 -19.28
N GLU A 18 -8.81 -11.17 -18.46
CA GLU A 18 -9.87 -10.95 -17.47
C GLU A 18 -11.23 -10.78 -18.15
N ARG A 19 -11.29 -10.14 -19.32
CA ARG A 19 -12.53 -10.04 -20.11
C ARG A 19 -13.07 -11.40 -20.57
N GLN A 20 -12.20 -12.39 -20.78
CA GLN A 20 -12.59 -13.75 -21.16
C GLN A 20 -12.97 -14.60 -19.94
N GLU A 21 -12.25 -14.43 -18.83
CA GLU A 21 -12.37 -15.29 -17.64
C GLU A 21 -13.38 -14.79 -16.61
N SER A 22 -13.64 -13.47 -16.55
CA SER A 22 -14.55 -12.85 -15.57
C SER A 22 -15.86 -12.42 -16.22
N PRO A 23 -17.02 -13.00 -15.80
CA PRO A 23 -18.34 -12.60 -16.29
C PRO A 23 -18.66 -11.12 -16.08
N TRP A 24 -18.08 -10.48 -15.07
CA TRP A 24 -18.26 -9.06 -14.80
C TRP A 24 -17.46 -8.21 -15.79
N MET A 25 -16.18 -8.54 -16.04
CA MET A 25 -15.34 -7.84 -17.03
C MET A 25 -15.86 -8.03 -18.46
N ALA A 26 -16.43 -9.21 -18.77
CA ALA A 26 -17.02 -9.50 -20.08
C ALA A 26 -18.18 -8.55 -20.44
N GLN A 27 -18.88 -8.00 -19.45
CA GLN A 27 -19.98 -7.05 -19.64
C GLN A 27 -19.51 -5.61 -19.85
N LEU A 28 -18.24 -5.32 -19.56
CA LEU A 28 -17.68 -3.99 -19.78
C LEU A 28 -17.42 -3.74 -21.28
N PRO A 29 -17.46 -2.47 -21.71
CA PRO A 29 -16.95 -2.08 -23.03
C PRO A 29 -15.52 -2.57 -23.24
N GLU A 30 -15.07 -2.58 -24.50
CA GLU A 30 -13.66 -2.86 -24.80
C GLU A 30 -12.75 -1.91 -24.01
N LEU A 31 -11.69 -2.47 -23.41
CA LEU A 31 -10.78 -1.77 -22.51
C LEU A 31 -9.45 -1.52 -23.23
N ALA A 32 -8.83 -0.39 -22.93
CA ALA A 32 -7.51 -0.02 -23.43
C ALA A 32 -6.71 0.72 -22.36
N VAL A 33 -5.39 0.71 -22.51
CA VAL A 33 -4.51 1.59 -21.72
C VAL A 33 -4.76 3.05 -22.14
N LEU A 34 -5.03 3.89 -21.14
CA LEU A 34 -5.28 5.32 -21.30
C LEU A 34 -3.98 6.12 -21.14
N ASP A 35 -3.20 5.80 -20.10
CA ASP A 35 -1.95 6.49 -19.80
C ASP A 35 -1.02 5.59 -18.97
N VAL A 36 0.27 5.91 -19.00
CA VAL A 36 1.30 5.23 -18.21
C VAL A 36 2.28 6.23 -17.64
N GLU A 37 2.36 6.25 -16.31
CA GLU A 37 3.24 7.10 -15.53
C GLU A 37 4.38 6.29 -14.90
N GLU A 38 5.58 6.87 -14.87
CA GLU A 38 6.70 6.29 -14.16
C GLU A 38 6.58 6.56 -12.67
N HIS A 39 6.78 5.52 -11.86
CA HIS A 39 6.76 5.58 -10.40
C HIS A 39 8.02 4.96 -9.78
N ALA A 40 8.33 5.24 -8.51
CA ALA A 40 9.50 4.69 -7.82
C ALA A 40 9.51 3.14 -7.79
N PHE A 41 8.34 2.50 -7.75
CA PHE A 41 8.22 1.03 -7.74
C PHE A 41 8.07 0.40 -9.13
N GLY A 42 7.69 1.17 -10.14
CA GLY A 42 7.47 0.66 -11.49
C GLY A 42 6.64 1.59 -12.36
N TRP A 43 5.65 1.04 -13.03
CA TRP A 43 4.80 1.78 -13.97
C TRP A 43 3.36 1.76 -13.48
N LEU A 44 2.79 2.95 -13.25
CA LEU A 44 1.36 3.11 -13.00
C LEU A 44 0.66 3.14 -14.35
N VAL A 45 -0.15 2.13 -14.62
CA VAL A 45 -0.89 1.96 -15.87
C VAL A 45 -2.37 2.26 -15.59
N PHE A 46 -2.84 3.34 -16.20
CA PHE A 46 -4.23 3.74 -16.18
C PHE A 46 -4.92 3.15 -17.40
N TRP A 47 -6.06 2.51 -17.21
CA TRP A 47 -6.85 1.91 -18.29
C TRP A 47 -8.28 2.38 -18.22
N GLN A 48 -8.95 2.33 -19.37
CA GLN A 48 -10.29 2.86 -19.51
C GLN A 48 -11.03 2.22 -20.70
N SER A 49 -12.33 2.50 -20.84
CA SER A 49 -13.07 2.07 -22.03
C SER A 49 -12.49 2.73 -23.30
N VAL A 50 -12.45 1.98 -24.40
CA VAL A 50 -12.06 2.49 -25.73
C VAL A 50 -12.98 3.64 -26.15
N GLU A 51 -14.28 3.54 -25.84
CA GLU A 51 -15.26 4.60 -26.12
C GLU A 51 -14.86 5.91 -25.45
N TYR A 52 -14.58 5.90 -24.13
CA TYR A 52 -14.15 7.09 -23.40
C TYR A 52 -12.81 7.63 -23.91
N THR A 53 -11.85 6.74 -24.17
CA THR A 53 -10.51 7.14 -24.62
C THR A 53 -10.58 7.97 -25.92
N ARG A 54 -11.51 7.60 -26.82
CA ARG A 54 -11.76 8.29 -28.09
C ARG A 54 -12.62 9.55 -27.94
N SER A 55 -13.72 9.48 -27.19
CA SER A 55 -14.72 10.56 -27.15
C SER A 55 -14.48 11.60 -26.07
N ARG A 56 -13.81 11.21 -24.97
CA ARG A 56 -13.70 11.94 -23.70
C ARG A 56 -15.06 12.29 -23.07
N ASP A 57 -16.13 11.59 -23.47
CA ASP A 57 -17.46 11.71 -22.87
C ASP A 57 -17.48 11.05 -21.49
N THR A 58 -17.67 11.84 -20.43
CA THR A 58 -17.70 11.36 -19.04
C THR A 58 -18.82 10.35 -18.78
N GLY A 59 -19.89 10.34 -19.58
CA GLY A 59 -20.93 9.30 -19.51
C GLY A 59 -20.45 7.91 -19.91
N LYS A 60 -19.26 7.81 -20.52
CA LYS A 60 -18.61 6.55 -20.96
C LYS A 60 -17.43 6.13 -20.09
N MET A 61 -17.12 6.92 -19.06
CA MET A 61 -16.00 6.67 -18.16
C MET A 61 -16.33 5.54 -17.18
N LEU A 62 -15.45 4.55 -17.06
CA LEU A 62 -15.50 3.57 -15.97
C LEU A 62 -14.96 4.19 -14.70
N VAL A 63 -15.77 4.17 -13.64
CA VAL A 63 -15.48 4.81 -12.35
C VAL A 63 -15.17 3.74 -11.30
N GLY A 64 -14.17 4.01 -10.45
CA GLY A 64 -13.94 3.22 -9.24
C GLY A 64 -12.79 2.23 -9.28
N HIS A 65 -12.15 2.02 -10.44
CA HIS A 65 -11.18 0.93 -10.59
C HIS A 65 -9.78 1.31 -10.11
N GLY A 66 -9.27 2.52 -10.37
CA GLY A 66 -7.90 2.88 -9.99
C GLY A 66 -6.83 2.22 -10.89
N PRO A 67 -5.55 2.59 -10.75
CA PRO A 67 -4.49 2.11 -11.64
C PRO A 67 -4.01 0.70 -11.31
N TYR A 68 -3.31 0.11 -12.26
CA TYR A 68 -2.45 -1.05 -12.03
C TYR A 68 -1.00 -0.61 -11.89
N LEU A 69 -0.30 -1.11 -10.88
CA LEU A 69 1.14 -0.98 -10.75
C LEU A 69 1.81 -2.21 -11.35
N VAL A 70 2.60 -2.03 -12.40
CA VAL A 70 3.50 -3.06 -12.92
C VAL A 70 4.86 -2.91 -12.24
N ASP A 71 5.30 -3.96 -11.56
CA ASP A 71 6.54 -3.93 -10.80
C ASP A 71 7.77 -3.80 -11.70
N ARG A 72 8.68 -2.87 -11.36
CA ARG A 72 9.89 -2.62 -12.15
C ARG A 72 10.81 -3.83 -12.21
N GLN A 73 10.86 -4.64 -11.15
CA GLN A 73 11.86 -5.70 -11.02
C GLN A 73 11.44 -6.95 -11.78
N ASP A 74 10.19 -7.39 -11.57
CA ASP A 74 9.72 -8.70 -11.98
C ASP A 74 8.46 -8.70 -12.86
N GLY A 75 7.87 -7.52 -13.12
CA GLY A 75 6.70 -7.38 -13.98
C GLY A 75 5.40 -7.92 -13.40
N SER A 76 5.35 -8.23 -12.10
CA SER A 76 4.08 -8.54 -11.42
C SER A 76 3.12 -7.35 -11.51
N ILE A 77 1.82 -7.63 -11.57
CA ILE A 77 0.77 -6.63 -11.74
C ILE A 77 -0.05 -6.56 -10.45
N HIS A 78 -0.12 -5.37 -9.86
CA HIS A 78 -0.86 -5.11 -8.64
C HIS A 78 -1.96 -4.08 -8.88
N HIS A 79 -3.15 -4.37 -8.39
CA HIS A 79 -4.28 -3.46 -8.43
C HIS A 79 -4.27 -2.55 -7.23
N ILE A 80 -4.26 -1.24 -7.47
CA ILE A 80 -4.42 -0.22 -6.43
C ILE A 80 -5.84 0.35 -6.56
N PRO A 81 -6.76 0.02 -5.63
CA PRO A 81 -8.12 0.56 -5.66
C PRO A 81 -8.11 2.08 -5.64
N VAL A 82 -9.03 2.73 -6.38
CA VAL A 82 -9.02 4.20 -6.52
C VAL A 82 -9.04 4.93 -5.17
N THR A 83 -9.80 4.43 -4.19
CA THR A 83 -9.89 5.04 -2.85
C THR A 83 -8.60 4.91 -2.06
N THR A 84 -7.81 3.86 -2.31
CA THR A 84 -6.47 3.69 -1.77
C THR A 84 -5.48 4.59 -2.49
N PHE A 85 -5.55 4.65 -3.82
CA PHE A 85 -4.66 5.45 -4.65
C PHE A 85 -4.77 6.96 -4.39
N VAL A 86 -5.99 7.48 -4.20
CA VAL A 86 -6.21 8.91 -3.88
C VAL A 86 -5.99 9.22 -2.40
N GLY A 87 -5.92 8.19 -1.55
CA GLY A 87 -5.56 8.34 -0.15
C GLY A 87 -4.06 8.60 -0.01
N GLU A 88 -3.66 9.13 1.15
CA GLU A 88 -2.25 9.19 1.51
C GLU A 88 -1.73 7.79 1.86
N GLY A 89 -0.51 7.47 1.43
CA GLY A 89 0.25 6.32 1.93
C GLY A 89 0.00 4.98 1.23
N TRP A 90 -0.47 4.97 -0.03
CA TRP A 90 -0.58 3.73 -0.79
C TRP A 90 0.79 3.08 -1.04
N GLU A 91 1.85 3.89 -1.09
CA GLU A 91 3.22 3.42 -1.24
C GLU A 91 3.67 2.59 -0.03
N GLU A 92 3.40 3.06 1.19
CA GLU A 92 3.68 2.32 2.42
C GLU A 92 2.85 1.04 2.49
N LEU A 93 1.57 1.09 2.07
CA LEU A 93 0.73 -0.10 1.99
C LEU A 93 1.27 -1.10 0.98
N TYR A 94 1.76 -0.64 -0.17
CA TYR A 94 2.38 -1.49 -1.19
C TYR A 94 3.64 -2.17 -0.63
N LEU A 95 4.52 -1.39 0.01
CA LEU A 95 5.72 -1.92 0.65
C LEU A 95 5.37 -2.96 1.72
N GLN A 96 4.34 -2.70 2.53
CA GLN A 96 3.91 -3.62 3.57
C GLN A 96 3.26 -4.90 3.02
N GLN A 97 2.26 -4.76 2.15
CA GLN A 97 1.40 -5.87 1.71
C GLN A 97 2.07 -6.72 0.63
N VAL A 98 2.82 -6.08 -0.28
CA VAL A 98 3.43 -6.74 -1.44
C VAL A 98 4.90 -7.03 -1.20
N ARG A 99 5.65 -6.07 -0.65
CA ARG A 99 7.10 -6.25 -0.41
C ARG A 99 7.43 -6.83 0.96
N GLY A 100 6.43 -6.98 1.85
CA GLY A 100 6.64 -7.48 3.21
C GLY A 100 7.51 -6.56 4.07
N VAL A 101 7.69 -5.30 3.68
CA VAL A 101 8.49 -4.33 4.42
C VAL A 101 7.71 -3.92 5.66
N ARG A 102 8.33 -4.09 6.83
CA ARG A 102 7.73 -3.69 8.09
C ARG A 102 7.69 -2.16 8.18
N PRO A 103 6.53 -1.54 8.45
CA PRO A 103 6.48 -0.10 8.67
C PRO A 103 7.18 0.24 9.99
N PRO A 104 7.99 1.31 10.05
CA PRO A 104 8.62 1.74 11.28
C PRO A 104 7.57 2.01 12.36
N ASP A 105 7.90 1.73 13.62
CA ASP A 105 6.99 2.06 14.73
C ASP A 105 7.02 3.58 14.97
N PRO A 106 5.87 4.28 14.88
CA PRO A 106 5.82 5.73 15.00
C PRO A 106 6.24 6.25 16.38
N LEU A 107 6.24 5.42 17.43
CA LEU A 107 6.52 5.84 18.80
C LEU A 107 7.99 5.67 19.20
N ILE A 108 8.82 5.00 18.41
CA ILE A 108 10.23 4.77 18.75
C ILE A 108 10.97 6.09 18.96
N THR A 109 10.83 7.04 18.03
CA THR A 109 11.55 8.32 18.09
C THR A 109 11.18 9.13 19.33
N ASP A 110 9.88 9.24 19.62
CA ASP A 110 9.39 9.99 20.78
C ASP A 110 9.78 9.33 22.10
N VAL A 111 9.73 7.99 22.16
CA VAL A 111 10.16 7.23 23.34
C VAL A 111 11.66 7.40 23.57
N LEU A 112 12.48 7.31 22.52
CA LEU A 112 13.92 7.56 22.62
C LEU A 112 14.19 8.96 23.14
N ALA A 113 13.56 9.99 22.59
CA ALA A 113 13.76 11.37 23.02
C ALA A 113 13.47 11.54 24.53
N LEU A 114 12.34 11.01 24.99
CA LEU A 114 11.93 11.09 26.41
C LEU A 114 12.84 10.30 27.34
N VAL A 115 13.35 9.14 26.91
CA VAL A 115 14.33 8.38 27.67
C VAL A 115 15.58 9.21 27.94
N HIS A 116 16.04 9.98 26.96
CA HIS A 116 17.24 10.82 27.08
C HIS A 116 17.00 12.12 27.85
N SER A 117 15.83 12.75 27.75
CA SER A 117 15.56 14.04 28.39
C SER A 117 14.99 13.92 29.81
N ASP A 118 13.93 13.12 29.96
CA ASP A 118 13.05 13.10 31.14
C ASP A 118 13.12 11.76 31.90
N GLY A 119 13.77 10.78 31.30
CA GLY A 119 14.01 9.45 31.85
C GLY A 119 12.91 8.43 31.55
N THR A 120 13.21 7.16 31.89
CA THR A 120 12.40 5.98 31.54
C THR A 120 10.94 6.06 32.01
N VAL A 121 10.68 6.65 33.18
CA VAL A 121 9.31 6.71 33.74
C VAL A 121 8.43 7.65 32.92
N ALA A 122 8.98 8.79 32.46
CA ALA A 122 8.28 9.73 31.60
C ALA A 122 7.97 9.08 30.23
N ALA A 123 8.93 8.37 29.65
CA ALA A 123 8.75 7.63 28.41
C ALA A 123 7.64 6.56 28.51
N ILE A 124 7.62 5.76 29.59
CA ILE A 124 6.56 4.75 29.81
C ILE A 124 5.18 5.42 29.94
N ARG A 125 5.10 6.54 30.66
CA ARG A 125 3.83 7.28 30.82
C ARG A 125 3.34 7.84 29.48
N HIS A 126 4.24 8.40 28.67
CA HIS A 126 3.92 8.90 27.35
C HIS A 126 3.45 7.77 26.42
N LEU A 127 4.20 6.68 26.34
CA LEU A 127 3.88 5.52 25.51
C LEU A 127 2.47 5.01 25.80
N ARG A 128 2.13 4.80 27.08
CA ARG A 128 0.79 4.33 27.47
C ARG A 128 -0.33 5.32 27.19
N LYS A 129 -0.02 6.62 27.11
CA LYS A 129 -1.00 7.64 26.69
C LYS A 129 -1.29 7.54 25.20
N GLN A 130 -0.28 7.26 24.38
CA GLN A 130 -0.42 7.13 22.92
C GLN A 130 -0.94 5.76 22.48
N ALA A 131 -0.61 4.71 23.26
CA ALA A 131 -0.97 3.32 23.01
C ALA A 131 -1.70 2.73 24.23
N PRO A 132 -3.00 3.05 24.42
CA PRO A 132 -3.76 2.62 25.60
C PRO A 132 -3.92 1.09 25.73
N LEU A 133 -3.73 0.36 24.63
CA LEU A 133 -3.79 -1.12 24.61
C LEU A 133 -2.57 -1.78 25.27
N LEU A 134 -1.46 -1.04 25.44
CA LEU A 134 -0.28 -1.56 26.14
C LEU A 134 -0.52 -1.61 27.66
N GLY A 135 -0.44 -2.82 28.21
CA GLY A 135 -0.39 -3.03 29.65
C GLY A 135 0.89 -2.45 30.28
N PRO A 136 0.94 -2.26 31.61
CA PRO A 136 2.11 -1.68 32.28
C PRO A 136 3.42 -2.44 32.05
N GLN A 137 3.38 -3.78 32.09
CA GLN A 137 4.55 -4.62 31.86
C GLN A 137 5.01 -4.59 30.40
N GLN A 138 4.06 -4.62 29.45
CA GLN A 138 4.32 -4.50 28.02
C GLN A 138 4.96 -3.15 27.67
N ALA A 139 4.45 -2.05 28.23
CA ALA A 139 5.03 -0.72 28.05
C ALA A 139 6.45 -0.61 28.62
N LYS A 140 6.72 -1.22 29.79
CA LYS A 140 8.07 -1.28 30.35
C LYS A 140 9.03 -2.07 29.45
N ALA A 141 8.59 -3.23 28.94
CA ALA A 141 9.39 -4.05 28.03
C ALA A 141 9.71 -3.30 26.74
N TYR A 142 8.73 -2.59 26.17
CA TYR A 142 8.91 -1.74 25.00
C TYR A 142 9.97 -0.67 25.24
N VAL A 143 9.82 0.17 26.27
CA VAL A 143 10.76 1.27 26.55
C VAL A 143 12.16 0.75 26.87
N THR A 144 12.25 -0.40 27.54
CA THR A 144 13.54 -1.06 27.82
C THR A 144 14.24 -1.46 26.53
N ALA A 145 13.54 -2.13 25.61
CA ALA A 145 14.09 -2.52 24.31
C ALA A 145 14.61 -1.28 23.55
N VAL A 146 13.78 -0.24 23.45
CA VAL A 146 14.13 1.01 22.75
C VAL A 146 15.36 1.68 23.38
N ARG A 147 15.41 1.82 24.71
CA ARG A 147 16.55 2.40 25.43
C ARG A 147 17.84 1.61 25.17
N ASP A 148 17.74 0.29 25.13
CA ASP A 148 18.88 -0.60 24.96
C ASP A 148 19.30 -0.72 23.48
N GLY A 149 18.70 0.08 22.58
CA GLY A 149 19.02 0.12 21.15
C GLY A 149 18.42 -1.04 20.34
N ASN A 150 17.50 -1.81 20.93
CA ASN A 150 16.84 -2.94 20.30
C ASN A 150 15.46 -2.56 19.75
N GLU A 151 15.02 -3.25 18.69
CA GLU A 151 13.63 -3.15 18.25
C GLU A 151 12.68 -3.81 19.25
N PRO A 152 11.55 -3.16 19.61
CA PRO A 152 10.48 -3.81 20.35
C PRO A 152 9.93 -5.03 19.60
N SER A 153 9.41 -6.01 20.34
CA SER A 153 8.79 -7.18 19.71
C SER A 153 7.57 -6.80 18.87
N GLU A 154 7.30 -7.59 17.84
CA GLU A 154 6.20 -7.35 16.89
C GLU A 154 4.83 -7.28 17.59
N GLU A 155 4.63 -8.09 18.62
CA GLU A 155 3.40 -8.05 19.44
C GLU A 155 3.22 -6.68 20.11
N LEU A 156 4.29 -6.07 20.60
CA LEU A 156 4.23 -4.76 21.24
C LEU A 156 4.02 -3.64 20.23
N VAL A 157 4.71 -3.68 19.09
CA VAL A 157 4.53 -2.72 17.98
C VAL A 157 3.10 -2.78 17.43
N ARG A 158 2.47 -3.96 17.39
CA ARG A 158 1.06 -4.06 16.97
C ARG A 158 0.12 -3.31 17.92
N LEU A 159 0.42 -3.30 19.22
CA LEU A 159 -0.38 -2.62 20.24
C LEU A 159 -0.15 -1.10 20.28
N THR A 160 0.90 -0.58 19.63
CA THR A 160 1.13 0.87 19.50
C THR A 160 0.34 1.50 18.35
N ARG A 161 -0.12 0.69 17.38
CA ARG A 161 -0.86 1.19 16.23
C ARG A 161 -2.29 1.58 16.62
N LYS A 162 -2.69 2.78 16.21
CA LYS A 162 -4.07 3.25 16.37
C LYS A 162 -4.95 2.51 15.36
N PRO A 163 -6.11 1.97 15.76
CA PRO A 163 -7.05 1.39 14.81
C PRO A 163 -7.57 2.49 13.88
N GLU A 164 -7.43 2.26 12.58
CA GLU A 164 -8.00 3.14 11.55
C GLU A 164 -9.52 2.92 11.50
N MET A 165 -10.29 4.01 11.53
CA MET A 165 -11.76 3.94 11.48
C MET A 165 -12.27 3.47 10.12
N CYS A 166 -11.55 3.82 9.04
CA CYS A 166 -11.84 3.39 7.68
C CYS A 166 -10.51 3.04 7.02
N PRO A 167 -10.02 1.79 7.17
CA PRO A 167 -8.76 1.41 6.56
C PRO A 167 -8.88 1.44 5.02
N PRO A 168 -7.78 1.77 4.32
CA PRO A 168 -7.74 1.74 2.87
C PRO A 168 -8.00 0.33 2.33
N LEU A 169 -8.53 0.24 1.11
CA LEU A 169 -8.75 -1.05 0.46
C LEU A 169 -7.39 -1.71 0.15
N PRO A 170 -7.30 -3.05 0.28
CA PRO A 170 -6.03 -3.76 0.09
C PRO A 170 -5.56 -3.70 -1.36
N ILE A 171 -4.24 -3.64 -1.54
CA ILE A 171 -3.60 -3.80 -2.84
C ILE A 171 -3.56 -5.29 -3.15
N SER A 172 -4.11 -5.66 -4.31
CA SER A 172 -4.25 -7.07 -4.71
C SER A 172 -3.28 -7.39 -5.83
N THR A 173 -2.64 -8.56 -5.79
CA THR A 173 -1.79 -9.03 -6.91
C THR A 173 -2.66 -9.74 -7.93
N LEU A 174 -2.76 -9.18 -9.14
CA LEU A 174 -3.55 -9.72 -10.25
C LEU A 174 -2.76 -10.73 -11.08
N ALA A 175 -1.45 -10.48 -11.26
CA ALA A 175 -0.53 -11.36 -11.96
C ALA A 175 0.81 -11.43 -11.23
N GLY A 176 1.36 -12.64 -11.10
CA GLY A 176 2.69 -12.87 -10.54
C GLY A 176 3.82 -12.44 -11.50
N PRO A 177 5.09 -12.73 -11.14
CA PRO A 177 6.25 -12.34 -11.93
C PRO A 177 6.15 -12.76 -13.41
N ALA A 178 6.35 -11.78 -14.30
CA ALA A 178 6.38 -11.97 -15.74
C ALA A 178 7.84 -11.91 -16.21
N ARG A 179 8.41 -13.08 -16.51
CA ARG A 179 9.78 -13.20 -17.04
C ARG A 179 9.92 -12.58 -18.43
#